data_AF-A0A7Z8YE65-F1
#
_entry.id   AF-A0A7Z8YE65-F1
#
_cell.length_a   1.000
_cell.length_b   1.000
_cell.length_c   1.000
_cell.angle_alpha   90.00
_cell.angle_beta   90.00
_cell.angle_gamma   90.00
#
_symmetry.space_group_name_H-M   'P 1'
#
loop_
_entity.id
_entity.type
_entity.pdbx_description
1 polymer ?
#
loop_
_entity_poly.entity_id
_entity_poly.type
_entity_poly.pdbx_seq_one_letter_code
_entity_poly.pdbx_strand_id
1 'polypeptide(L)'
;MIKKAFILVLTMFSVGVYGQQESQYTQYMYNTMMFNPAYTGSREVGSFFGMFRTQWVGIKGAPTNGSISYHQPMESLRNVGLGGSIFRESIGPQNQTDLAIDFSYTLNFENSKLAFGINGSGSLFQINYDELNKQDQADPNLSGSESVFSPNIGAGIYWYTDKYYLGFSVPNMLETTHYNKSSVSVLKNTQHMYLIGGYVFNLSENTKFKPAVLSKIAFGAPLQLDLSANFMFNEKFVLGAAYRWSAAVSVMAGFQISERWFAGYAYDFETTELSKYNSGSHEIFLRYELLKTYKKIVSPRFF
;
A
#
# COMPACT_ATOMS: atom_id res chain seq x y z
N MET A 1 39.40 -20.99 12.13
CA MET A 1 39.13 -19.78 11.31
C MET A 1 37.66 -19.63 10.90
N ILE A 2 36.95 -20.70 10.52
CA ILE A 2 35.53 -20.65 10.08
C ILE A 2 34.55 -20.08 11.12
N LYS A 3 34.71 -20.38 12.42
CA LYS A 3 33.85 -19.81 13.48
C LYS A 3 34.02 -18.30 13.67
N LYS A 4 35.22 -17.75 13.41
CA LYS A 4 35.47 -16.30 13.51
C LYS A 4 34.92 -15.56 12.29
N ALA A 5 34.92 -16.18 11.11
CA ALA A 5 34.27 -15.64 9.91
C ALA A 5 32.73 -15.59 10.06
N PHE A 6 32.12 -16.60 10.69
CA PHE A 6 30.67 -16.63 10.93
C PHE A 6 30.21 -15.55 11.92
N ILE A 7 31.01 -15.27 12.94
CA ILE A 7 30.74 -14.20 13.91
C ILE A 7 30.93 -12.82 13.27
N LEU A 8 31.93 -12.65 12.39
CA LEU A 8 32.16 -11.39 11.67
C LEU A 8 31.02 -11.06 10.69
N VAL A 9 30.45 -12.08 10.03
CA VAL A 9 29.29 -11.95 9.14
C VAL A 9 28.01 -11.63 9.93
N LEU A 10 27.83 -12.18 11.14
CA LEU A 10 26.69 -11.85 12.00
C LEU A 10 26.75 -10.41 12.56
N THR A 11 27.95 -9.87 12.83
CA THR A 11 28.11 -8.49 13.32
C THR A 11 27.95 -7.40 12.25
N MET A 12 27.93 -7.75 10.95
CA MET A 12 27.65 -6.76 9.89
C MET A 12 26.16 -6.50 9.66
N PHE A 13 25.26 -7.20 10.35
CA PHE A 13 23.80 -7.02 10.23
C PHE A 13 23.16 -6.12 11.31
N SER A 14 23.94 -5.54 12.22
CA SER A 14 23.41 -4.77 13.36
C SER A 14 23.63 -3.27 13.25
N VAL A 15 23.38 -2.68 12.08
CA VAL A 15 23.20 -1.21 11.99
C VAL A 15 21.71 -0.94 11.93
N GLY A 16 21.13 -0.70 13.11
CA GLY A 16 19.78 -0.18 13.22
C GLY A 16 19.74 1.23 12.67
N VAL A 17 19.41 1.36 11.39
CA VAL A 17 19.04 2.62 10.77
C VAL A 17 17.52 2.67 10.79
N TYR A 18 16.96 3.62 11.53
CA TYR A 18 15.54 3.95 11.48
C TYR A 18 15.28 4.71 10.17
N GLY A 19 15.14 3.94 9.09
CA GLY A 19 14.74 4.46 7.78
C GLY A 19 13.27 4.87 7.77
N GLN A 20 12.93 5.85 6.93
CA GLN A 20 11.56 6.29 6.70
C GLN A 20 10.71 5.12 6.21
N GLN A 21 9.54 4.93 6.82
CA GLN A 21 8.62 3.86 6.48
C GLN A 21 7.49 4.43 5.62
N GLU A 22 7.31 3.89 4.40
CA GLU A 22 6.12 4.23 3.60
C GLU A 22 4.85 3.81 4.33
N SER A 23 3.77 4.57 4.05
CA SER A 23 2.47 4.37 4.68
C SER A 23 2.00 2.90 4.60
N GLN A 24 1.40 2.44 5.70
CA GLN A 24 0.98 1.05 5.88
C GLN A 24 -0.50 0.87 5.59
N TYR A 25 -0.85 -0.27 4.98
CA TYR A 25 -2.23 -0.66 4.69
C TYR A 25 -2.48 -2.06 5.24
N THR A 26 -3.56 -2.22 6.01
CA THR A 26 -3.94 -3.53 6.56
C THR A 26 -4.66 -4.36 5.52
N GLN A 27 -5.50 -3.70 4.73
CA GLN A 27 -6.30 -4.27 3.66
C GLN A 27 -5.60 -4.13 2.30
N TYR A 28 -4.27 -4.28 2.28
CA TYR A 28 -3.41 -4.10 1.09
C TYR A 28 -3.86 -4.93 -0.12
N MET A 29 -4.41 -6.12 0.13
CA MET A 29 -4.87 -7.07 -0.88
C MET A 29 -6.10 -6.58 -1.68
N TYR A 30 -6.72 -5.48 -1.28
CA TYR A 30 -7.86 -4.89 -1.98
C TYR A 30 -7.48 -3.65 -2.81
N ASN A 31 -6.30 -3.06 -2.58
CA ASN A 31 -5.82 -1.88 -3.30
C ASN A 31 -4.36 -2.02 -3.76
N THR A 32 -4.07 -3.15 -4.42
CA THR A 32 -2.73 -3.48 -4.94
C THR A 32 -2.20 -2.43 -5.94
N MET A 33 -3.09 -1.70 -6.61
CA MET A 33 -2.74 -0.62 -7.52
C MET A 33 -1.86 0.47 -6.86
N MET A 34 -2.01 0.72 -5.55
CA MET A 34 -1.23 1.75 -4.83
C MET A 34 0.28 1.54 -4.91
N PHE A 35 0.73 0.30 -5.05
CA PHE A 35 2.15 -0.03 -5.02
C PHE A 35 2.59 -0.92 -6.19
N ASN A 36 1.68 -1.40 -7.03
CA ASN A 36 2.02 -2.18 -8.23
C ASN A 36 1.21 -1.70 -9.45
N PRO A 37 1.83 -0.94 -10.38
CA PRO A 37 1.14 -0.43 -11.57
C PRO A 37 0.66 -1.54 -12.52
N ALA A 38 1.22 -2.76 -12.44
CA ALA A 38 0.80 -3.89 -13.26
C ALA A 38 -0.56 -4.48 -12.83
N TYR A 39 -1.06 -4.15 -11.64
CA TYR A 39 -2.41 -4.53 -11.20
C TYR A 39 -3.51 -3.76 -11.96
N THR A 40 -3.19 -2.59 -12.51
CA THR A 40 -4.14 -1.69 -13.19
C THR A 40 -4.92 -2.43 -14.28
N GLY A 41 -6.25 -2.42 -14.19
CA GLY A 41 -7.15 -3.09 -15.14
C GLY A 41 -7.33 -4.61 -14.93
N SER A 42 -6.65 -5.22 -13.95
CA SER A 42 -6.72 -6.67 -13.70
C SER A 42 -8.09 -7.18 -13.22
N ARG A 43 -8.93 -6.30 -12.66
CA ARG A 43 -10.32 -6.64 -12.26
C ARG A 43 -11.27 -6.81 -13.44
N GLU A 44 -10.83 -6.54 -14.67
CA GLU A 44 -11.61 -6.63 -15.91
C GLU A 44 -12.85 -5.72 -15.98
N VAL A 45 -13.04 -4.85 -14.99
CA VAL A 45 -14.09 -3.84 -14.92
C VAL A 45 -13.47 -2.52 -14.48
N GLY A 46 -14.18 -1.41 -14.73
CA GLY A 46 -13.82 -0.15 -14.09
C GLY A 46 -14.08 -0.24 -12.59
N SER A 47 -13.09 0.10 -11.79
CA SER A 47 -13.12 -0.05 -10.34
C SER A 47 -12.65 1.23 -9.69
N PHE A 48 -13.54 1.85 -8.91
CA PHE A 48 -13.21 2.91 -7.97
C PHE A 48 -12.93 2.31 -6.61
N PHE A 49 -11.90 2.80 -5.92
CA PHE A 49 -11.56 2.38 -4.58
C PHE A 49 -11.21 3.59 -3.74
N GLY A 50 -11.85 3.75 -2.59
CA GLY A 50 -11.54 4.76 -1.59
C GLY A 50 -11.14 4.12 -0.28
N MET A 51 -10.09 4.61 0.36
CA MET A 51 -9.63 4.15 1.67
C MET A 51 -9.37 5.35 2.58
N PHE A 52 -9.64 5.17 3.87
CA PHE A 52 -9.23 6.10 4.90
C PHE A 52 -8.77 5.34 6.14
N ARG A 53 -7.67 5.79 6.75
CA ARG A 53 -7.16 5.20 7.98
C ARG A 53 -6.62 6.25 8.94
N THR A 54 -6.87 6.00 10.21
CA THR A 54 -6.34 6.75 11.35
C THR A 54 -5.46 5.82 12.17
N GLN A 55 -4.20 6.20 12.34
CA GLN A 55 -3.24 5.41 13.09
C GLN A 55 -3.13 5.91 14.53
N TRP A 56 -2.91 4.98 15.45
CA TRP A 56 -2.58 5.26 16.85
C TRP A 56 -3.53 6.26 17.50
N VAL A 57 -4.82 5.97 17.46
CA VAL A 57 -5.87 6.82 18.00
C VAL A 57 -5.58 7.17 19.46
N GLY A 58 -5.64 8.45 19.79
CA GLY A 58 -5.29 8.98 21.12
C GLY A 58 -3.94 9.70 21.15
N ILE A 59 -3.06 9.48 20.16
CA ILE A 59 -1.81 10.24 20.01
C ILE A 59 -2.06 11.49 19.16
N LYS A 60 -1.74 12.68 19.71
CA LYS A 60 -1.86 13.94 18.98
C LYS A 60 -0.84 13.99 17.84
N GLY A 61 -1.30 14.30 16.63
CA GLY A 61 -0.46 14.37 15.44
C GLY A 61 -0.11 12.99 14.84
N ALA A 62 -0.78 11.91 15.28
CA ALA A 62 -0.59 10.60 14.71
C ALA A 62 -0.98 10.54 13.22
N PRO A 63 -0.41 9.61 12.44
CA PRO A 63 -0.67 9.53 11.01
C PRO A 63 -2.14 9.34 10.67
N THR A 64 -2.62 10.15 9.73
CA THR A 64 -3.89 9.93 9.05
C THR A 64 -3.63 9.85 7.55
N ASN A 65 -4.17 8.82 6.90
CA ASN A 65 -3.95 8.62 5.49
C ASN A 65 -5.27 8.31 4.76
N GLY A 66 -5.34 8.71 3.50
CA GLY A 66 -6.49 8.51 2.65
C GLY A 66 -6.06 8.32 1.21
N SER A 67 -6.75 7.43 0.49
CA SER A 67 -6.52 7.21 -0.93
C SER A 67 -7.81 7.08 -1.71
N ILE A 68 -7.75 7.54 -2.95
CA ILE A 68 -8.77 7.29 -3.96
C ILE A 68 -8.05 6.80 -5.21
N SER A 69 -8.50 5.70 -5.78
CA SER A 69 -8.00 5.18 -7.04
C SER A 69 -9.12 4.79 -7.98
N TYR A 70 -8.81 4.87 -9.27
CA TYR A 70 -9.65 4.35 -10.33
C TYR A 70 -8.78 3.62 -11.34
N HIS A 71 -9.21 2.43 -11.76
CA HIS A 71 -8.60 1.78 -12.91
C HIS A 71 -9.63 0.99 -13.71
N GLN A 72 -9.32 0.76 -14.98
CA GLN A 72 -10.15 -0.03 -15.87
C GLN A 72 -9.31 -0.66 -17.00
N PRO A 73 -9.69 -1.83 -17.53
CA PRO A 73 -9.19 -2.27 -18.82
C PRO A 73 -9.70 -1.35 -19.93
N MET A 74 -8.88 -1.09 -20.93
CA MET A 74 -9.24 -0.32 -22.13
C MET A 74 -9.87 -1.25 -23.16
N GLU A 75 -11.13 -0.98 -23.54
CA GLU A 75 -11.81 -1.77 -24.57
C GLU A 75 -11.27 -1.48 -25.97
N SER A 76 -10.92 -0.22 -26.26
CA SER A 76 -10.37 0.22 -27.55
C SER A 76 -8.93 -0.21 -27.78
N LEU A 77 -8.19 -0.52 -26.71
CA LEU A 77 -6.78 -0.89 -26.75
C LEU A 77 -6.62 -2.28 -26.13
N ARG A 78 -6.50 -3.29 -27.00
CA ARG A 78 -6.38 -4.69 -26.58
C ARG A 78 -5.27 -4.85 -25.54
N ASN A 79 -5.62 -5.51 -24.43
CA ASN A 79 -4.72 -5.85 -23.32
C ASN A 79 -4.18 -4.68 -22.51
N VAL A 80 -4.66 -3.45 -22.73
CA VAL A 80 -4.20 -2.28 -21.98
C VAL A 80 -5.09 -2.03 -20.76
N GLY A 81 -4.48 -1.65 -19.65
CA GLY A 81 -5.16 -1.08 -18.49
C GLY A 81 -4.69 0.36 -18.25
N LEU A 82 -5.62 1.22 -17.84
CA LEU A 82 -5.32 2.58 -17.40
C LEU A 82 -5.92 2.82 -16.03
N GLY A 83 -5.23 3.62 -15.23
CA GLY A 83 -5.72 4.07 -13.94
C GLY A 83 -5.02 5.32 -13.45
N GLY A 84 -5.57 5.90 -12.40
CA GLY A 84 -4.92 6.94 -11.63
C GLY A 84 -5.30 6.87 -10.17
N SER A 85 -4.48 7.51 -9.34
CA SER A 85 -4.70 7.56 -7.91
C SER A 85 -4.23 8.86 -7.28
N ILE A 86 -4.88 9.17 -6.16
CA ILE A 86 -4.51 10.24 -5.25
C ILE A 86 -4.35 9.61 -3.88
N PHE A 87 -3.21 9.87 -3.25
CA PHE A 87 -2.94 9.49 -1.88
C PHE A 87 -2.59 10.75 -1.09
N ARG A 88 -3.10 10.85 0.13
CA ARG A 88 -2.77 11.93 1.05
C ARG A 88 -2.45 11.35 2.41
N GLU A 89 -1.35 11.81 2.98
CA GLU A 89 -0.94 11.51 4.34
C GLU A 89 -0.66 12.79 5.11
N SER A 90 -1.06 12.79 6.38
CA SER A 90 -0.76 13.86 7.33
C SER A 90 -0.16 13.26 8.58
N ILE A 91 1.01 13.73 8.99
CA ILE A 91 1.73 13.30 10.20
C ILE A 91 2.22 14.55 10.92
N GLY A 92 1.60 14.90 12.04
CA GLY A 92 1.86 16.16 12.74
C GLY A 92 1.83 17.37 11.77
N PRO A 93 2.91 18.16 11.68
CA PRO A 93 2.98 19.35 10.82
C PRO A 93 3.26 19.03 9.33
N GLN A 94 3.44 17.76 8.99
CA GLN A 94 3.79 17.30 7.65
C GLN A 94 2.54 16.84 6.91
N ASN A 95 2.45 17.22 5.64
CA ASN A 95 1.45 16.74 4.70
C ASN A 95 2.14 16.26 3.43
N GLN A 96 1.78 15.08 2.95
CA GLN A 96 2.21 14.57 1.67
C GLN A 96 0.98 14.27 0.81
N THR A 97 1.00 14.71 -0.45
CA THR A 97 -0.02 14.38 -1.43
C THR A 97 0.65 13.81 -2.67
N ASP A 98 0.35 12.55 -2.98
CA ASP A 98 0.87 11.83 -4.12
C ASP A 98 -0.21 11.68 -5.19
N LEU A 99 0.17 11.95 -6.43
CA LEU A 99 -0.64 11.73 -7.62
C LEU A 99 0.07 10.71 -8.49
N ALA A 100 -0.63 9.70 -8.98
CA ALA A 100 -0.07 8.72 -9.91
C ALA A 100 -1.01 8.42 -11.08
N ILE A 101 -0.41 8.15 -12.23
CA ILE A 101 -1.09 7.63 -13.42
C ILE A 101 -0.40 6.33 -13.80
N ASP A 102 -1.20 5.28 -13.93
CA ASP A 102 -0.73 3.92 -14.14
C ASP A 102 -1.16 3.41 -15.52
N PHE A 103 -0.23 2.77 -16.21
CA PHE A 103 -0.45 2.06 -17.46
C PHE A 103 -0.04 0.60 -17.29
N SER A 104 -0.86 -0.33 -17.78
CA SER A 104 -0.50 -1.74 -17.83
C SER A 104 -0.74 -2.36 -19.20
N TYR A 105 0.04 -3.40 -19.50
CA TYR A 105 -0.13 -4.25 -20.68
C TYR A 105 -0.13 -5.72 -20.26
N THR A 106 -1.21 -6.45 -20.57
CA THR A 106 -1.45 -7.83 -20.12
C THR A 106 -1.28 -8.85 -21.24
N LEU A 107 -0.29 -9.73 -21.09
CA LEU A 107 -0.19 -10.94 -21.89
C LEU A 107 -1.18 -11.98 -21.38
N ASN A 108 -2.06 -12.47 -22.25
CA ASN A 108 -3.01 -13.52 -21.92
C ASN A 108 -2.46 -14.87 -22.39
N PHE A 109 -2.33 -15.81 -21.46
CA PHE A 109 -2.06 -17.22 -21.71
C PHE A 109 -3.35 -18.03 -21.51
N GLU A 110 -3.30 -19.33 -21.80
CA GLU A 110 -4.47 -20.21 -21.75
C GLU A 110 -5.17 -20.21 -20.38
N ASN A 111 -4.40 -20.29 -19.29
CA ASN A 111 -4.91 -20.38 -17.92
C ASN A 111 -4.35 -19.28 -16.98
N SER A 112 -3.65 -18.28 -17.52
CA SER A 112 -3.04 -17.22 -16.72
C SER A 112 -2.83 -15.93 -17.50
N LYS A 113 -2.55 -14.85 -16.77
CA LYS A 113 -2.28 -13.52 -17.33
C LYS A 113 -1.05 -12.94 -16.68
N LEU A 114 -0.14 -12.41 -17.50
CA LEU A 114 1.06 -11.70 -17.04
C LEU A 114 0.97 -10.24 -17.48
N ALA A 115 0.80 -9.36 -16.52
CA ALA A 115 0.77 -7.92 -16.75
C ALA A 115 2.13 -7.29 -16.43
N PHE A 116 2.52 -6.35 -17.27
CA PHE A 116 3.60 -5.41 -17.03
C PHE A 116 2.97 -4.04 -16.83
N GLY A 117 3.48 -3.26 -15.89
CA GLY A 117 2.95 -1.93 -15.61
C GLY A 117 4.06 -0.93 -15.39
N ILE A 118 3.75 0.31 -15.76
CA ILE A 118 4.56 1.48 -15.48
C ILE A 118 3.67 2.57 -14.91
N ASN A 119 4.24 3.45 -14.11
CA ASN A 119 3.55 4.65 -13.68
C ASN A 119 4.46 5.88 -13.72
N GLY A 120 3.81 7.03 -13.86
CA GLY A 120 4.39 8.32 -13.57
C GLY A 120 3.67 8.90 -12.37
N SER A 121 4.42 9.40 -11.40
CA SER A 121 3.86 9.99 -10.18
C SER A 121 4.52 11.30 -9.81
N GLY A 122 3.86 12.05 -8.94
CA GLY A 122 4.37 13.29 -8.37
C GLY A 122 3.93 13.42 -6.93
N SER A 123 4.91 13.68 -6.06
CA SER A 123 4.71 13.89 -4.63
C SER A 123 4.84 15.36 -4.30
N LEU A 124 3.83 15.93 -3.64
CA LEU A 124 3.87 17.25 -3.03
C LEU A 124 4.01 17.07 -1.51
N PHE A 125 5.22 17.27 -1.01
CA PHE A 125 5.52 17.29 0.41
C PHE A 125 5.45 18.73 0.93
N GLN A 126 4.73 18.93 2.03
CA GLN A 126 4.60 20.21 2.71
C GLN A 126 4.87 20.04 4.21
N ILE A 127 5.61 20.97 4.79
CA ILE A 127 5.80 21.07 6.24
C ILE A 127 5.40 22.47 6.70
N ASN A 128 4.67 22.55 7.81
CA ASN A 128 4.36 23.80 8.49
C ASN A 128 5.23 23.92 9.74
N TYR A 129 6.28 24.74 9.68
CA TYR A 129 7.17 24.90 10.83
C TYR A 129 6.47 25.57 12.01
N ASP A 130 5.42 26.36 11.79
CA ASP A 130 4.71 27.06 12.86
C ASP A 130 3.88 26.13 13.75
N GLU A 131 3.64 24.90 13.32
CA GLU A 131 3.03 23.84 14.13
C GLU A 131 4.06 23.06 14.97
N LEU A 132 5.35 23.31 14.77
CA LEU A 132 6.41 22.67 15.57
C LEU A 132 6.50 23.27 16.96
N ASN A 133 6.82 22.41 17.94
CA ASN A 133 7.28 22.86 19.23
C ASN A 133 8.77 23.23 19.14
N LYS A 134 9.06 24.48 18.77
CA LYS A 134 10.42 24.99 18.54
C LYS A 134 11.12 25.26 19.87
N GLN A 135 12.41 24.91 19.97
CA GLN A 135 13.24 25.27 21.13
C GLN A 135 13.50 26.78 21.20
N ASP A 136 13.73 27.40 20.04
CA ASP A 136 13.75 28.86 19.87
C ASP A 136 12.59 29.27 18.96
N GLN A 137 11.61 30.00 19.52
CA GLN A 137 10.46 30.46 18.75
C GLN A 137 10.81 31.56 17.75
N ALA A 138 11.98 32.19 17.87
CA ALA A 138 12.45 33.23 16.98
C ALA A 138 13.41 32.73 15.89
N ASP A 139 13.67 31.41 15.77
CA ASP A 139 14.56 30.87 14.74
C ASP A 139 13.98 31.14 13.33
N PRO A 140 14.63 32.00 12.52
CA PRO A 140 14.11 32.36 11.21
C PRO A 140 14.15 31.18 10.22
N ASN A 141 14.96 30.15 10.46
CA ASN A 141 15.05 28.97 9.58
C ASN A 141 13.89 27.98 9.77
N LEU A 142 13.16 28.10 10.89
CA LEU A 142 12.03 27.25 11.23
C LEU A 142 10.75 28.09 11.28
N SER A 143 10.50 28.94 10.29
CA SER A 143 9.31 29.80 10.23
C SER A 143 8.54 29.65 8.93
N GLY A 144 7.21 29.70 9.01
CA GLY A 144 6.33 29.55 7.85
C GLY A 144 6.16 28.12 7.35
N SER A 145 5.82 27.95 6.08
CA SER A 145 5.62 26.66 5.45
C SER A 145 6.53 26.48 4.23
N GLU A 146 7.11 25.29 4.11
CA GLU A 146 7.89 24.88 2.95
C GLU A 146 7.16 23.77 2.19
N SER A 147 7.30 23.79 0.87
CA SER A 147 6.70 22.82 -0.03
C SER A 147 7.71 22.37 -1.07
N VAL A 148 7.77 21.06 -1.33
CA VAL A 148 8.68 20.43 -2.29
C VAL A 148 7.89 19.49 -3.17
N PHE A 149 7.97 19.71 -4.48
CA PHE A 149 7.45 18.77 -5.47
C PHE A 149 8.54 17.81 -5.92
N SER A 150 8.19 16.53 -6.06
CA SER A 150 9.13 15.45 -6.38
C SER A 150 8.48 14.49 -7.37
N PRO A 151 8.88 14.50 -8.66
CA PRO A 151 8.37 13.54 -9.63
C PRO A 151 9.01 12.16 -9.42
N ASN A 152 8.29 11.11 -9.80
CA ASN A 152 8.78 9.74 -9.79
C ASN A 152 8.25 8.94 -10.97
N ILE A 153 8.88 7.79 -11.19
CA ILE A 153 8.42 6.76 -12.11
C ILE A 153 8.53 5.41 -11.41
N GLY A 154 7.64 4.50 -11.77
CA GLY A 154 7.59 3.17 -11.20
C GLY A 154 7.31 2.11 -12.24
N ALA A 155 7.61 0.87 -11.87
CA ALA A 155 7.37 -0.29 -12.71
C ALA A 155 6.92 -1.49 -11.87
N GLY A 156 6.21 -2.40 -12.50
CA GLY A 156 5.74 -3.62 -11.87
C GLY A 156 5.46 -4.74 -12.84
N ILE A 157 5.41 -5.95 -12.29
CA ILE A 157 4.97 -7.18 -12.94
C ILE A 157 3.90 -7.79 -12.05
N TYR A 158 2.86 -8.33 -12.67
CA TYR A 158 1.75 -8.98 -11.96
C TYR A 158 1.29 -10.20 -12.74
N TRP A 159 1.54 -11.38 -12.18
CA TRP A 159 1.11 -12.66 -12.74
C TRP A 159 -0.11 -13.16 -11.96
N TYR A 160 -1.20 -13.46 -12.65
CA TYR A 160 -2.45 -13.84 -11.99
C TYR A 160 -3.28 -14.82 -12.82
N THR A 161 -4.14 -15.55 -12.12
CA THR A 161 -5.18 -16.43 -12.67
C THR A 161 -6.52 -16.03 -12.06
N ASP A 162 -7.51 -16.92 -12.07
CA ASP A 162 -8.72 -16.75 -11.26
C ASP A 162 -8.54 -17.21 -9.80
N LYS A 163 -7.43 -17.89 -9.46
CA LYS A 163 -7.19 -18.47 -8.13
C LYS A 163 -5.98 -17.90 -7.40
N TYR A 164 -4.96 -17.44 -8.10
CA TYR A 164 -3.75 -16.96 -7.45
C TYR A 164 -3.17 -15.74 -8.15
N TYR A 165 -2.34 -15.01 -7.43
CA TYR A 165 -1.58 -13.90 -7.96
C TYR A 165 -0.22 -13.79 -7.29
N LEU A 166 0.75 -13.27 -8.04
CA LEU A 166 2.08 -12.92 -7.60
C LEU A 166 2.47 -11.61 -8.28
N GLY A 167 3.00 -10.66 -7.53
CA GLY A 167 3.42 -9.36 -8.06
C GLY A 167 4.75 -8.93 -7.48
N PHE A 168 5.53 -8.25 -8.32
CA PHE A 168 6.73 -7.51 -7.93
C PHE A 168 6.63 -6.10 -8.47
N SER A 169 7.05 -5.10 -7.69
CA SER A 169 7.06 -3.72 -8.16
C SER A 169 8.07 -2.84 -7.43
N VAL A 170 8.45 -1.77 -8.11
CA VAL A 170 9.19 -0.63 -7.58
C VAL A 170 8.39 0.61 -7.97
N PRO A 171 7.46 1.09 -7.11
CA PRO A 171 6.56 2.19 -7.46
C PRO A 171 7.27 3.55 -7.54
N ASN A 172 8.38 3.71 -6.81
CA ASN A 172 9.19 4.92 -6.77
C ASN A 172 10.66 4.57 -7.06
N MET A 173 11.10 4.73 -8.31
CA MET A 173 12.46 4.42 -8.75
C MET A 173 13.42 5.62 -8.63
N LEU A 174 12.93 6.85 -8.62
CA LEU A 174 13.78 8.04 -8.46
C LEU A 174 13.99 8.31 -6.97
N GLU A 175 15.25 8.49 -6.57
CA GLU A 175 15.58 8.97 -5.23
C GLU A 175 15.36 10.48 -5.18
N THR A 176 14.53 10.94 -4.25
CA THR A 176 14.25 12.36 -4.05
C THR A 176 14.79 12.78 -2.69
N THR A 177 15.60 13.83 -2.68
CA THR A 177 16.09 14.45 -1.46
C THR A 177 15.20 15.63 -1.14
N HIS A 178 14.52 15.55 -0.01
CA HIS A 178 13.90 16.71 0.59
C HIS A 178 15.04 17.41 1.38
N TYR A 179 15.09 18.75 1.38
CA TYR A 179 16.08 19.61 2.07
C TYR A 179 17.41 19.88 1.34
N ASN A 180 17.66 21.16 1.02
CA ASN A 180 18.96 21.66 0.55
C ASN A 180 19.30 23.06 1.13
N LYS A 181 19.08 23.25 2.43
CA LYS A 181 19.62 24.40 3.18
C LYS A 181 20.19 23.92 4.52
N SER A 182 21.51 24.05 4.63
CA SER A 182 22.32 24.04 5.85
C SER A 182 21.91 23.07 6.98
N SER A 183 22.50 21.88 6.94
CA SER A 183 23.03 21.19 8.13
C SER A 183 22.07 20.71 9.24
N VAL A 184 20.90 20.12 8.94
CA VAL A 184 20.32 19.04 9.79
C VAL A 184 19.49 18.10 8.90
N SER A 185 19.87 16.81 8.86
CA SER A 185 19.19 15.65 8.25
C SER A 185 18.61 15.79 6.83
N VAL A 186 19.25 15.15 5.84
CA VAL A 186 18.67 14.90 4.52
C VAL A 186 17.60 13.80 4.65
N LEU A 187 16.34 14.12 4.38
CA LEU A 187 15.28 13.13 4.21
C LEU A 187 15.39 12.57 2.79
N LYS A 188 16.00 11.39 2.68
CA LYS A 188 16.15 10.65 1.42
C LYS A 188 14.97 9.69 1.28
N ASN A 189 14.15 9.82 0.25
CA ASN A 189 13.19 8.77 -0.08
C ASN A 189 13.97 7.60 -0.69
N THR A 190 13.95 6.45 -0.02
CA THR A 190 14.66 5.25 -0.50
C THR A 190 13.76 4.45 -1.43
N GLN A 191 14.36 3.80 -2.43
CA GLN A 191 13.62 2.92 -3.32
C GLN A 191 13.04 1.75 -2.51
N HIS A 192 11.71 1.60 -2.56
CA HIS A 192 11.00 0.48 -1.96
C HIS A 192 10.63 -0.54 -3.04
N MET A 193 10.99 -1.80 -2.81
CA MET A 193 10.55 -2.94 -3.61
C MET A 193 9.42 -3.65 -2.88
N TYR A 194 8.39 -4.00 -3.64
CA TYR A 194 7.20 -4.68 -3.16
C TYR A 194 7.09 -6.07 -3.76
N LEU A 195 6.82 -7.07 -2.93
CA LEU A 195 6.48 -8.42 -3.34
C LEU A 195 5.13 -8.77 -2.73
N ILE A 196 4.15 -9.12 -3.55
CA ILE A 196 2.81 -9.51 -3.10
C ILE A 196 2.45 -10.87 -3.66
N GLY A 197 1.76 -11.70 -2.87
CA GLY A 197 1.19 -12.94 -3.35
C GLY A 197 -0.07 -13.33 -2.60
N GLY A 198 -0.89 -14.17 -3.23
CA GLY A 198 -2.07 -14.74 -2.59
C GLY A 198 -2.68 -15.87 -3.40
N TYR A 199 -3.49 -16.68 -2.73
CA TYR A 199 -4.20 -17.81 -3.32
C TYR A 199 -5.63 -17.86 -2.78
N VAL A 200 -6.60 -18.26 -3.59
CA VAL A 200 -8.00 -18.44 -3.20
C VAL A 200 -8.33 -19.93 -3.23
N PHE A 201 -8.48 -20.51 -2.05
CA PHE A 201 -8.97 -21.88 -1.85
C PHE A 201 -10.49 -21.88 -1.80
N ASN A 202 -11.14 -22.71 -2.60
CA ASN A 202 -12.57 -22.99 -2.45
C ASN A 202 -12.71 -24.13 -1.44
N LEU A 203 -13.02 -23.81 -0.18
CA LEU A 203 -13.18 -24.80 0.90
C LEU A 203 -14.52 -25.53 0.80
N SER A 204 -15.54 -24.85 0.31
CA SER A 204 -16.87 -25.39 0.00
C SER A 204 -17.52 -24.54 -1.10
N GLU A 205 -18.73 -24.89 -1.54
CA GLU A 205 -19.50 -24.06 -2.49
C GLU A 205 -19.74 -22.63 -1.98
N ASN A 206 -19.82 -22.49 -0.65
CA ASN A 206 -20.21 -21.25 0.02
C ASN A 206 -19.07 -20.60 0.81
N THR A 207 -17.87 -21.17 0.81
CA THR A 207 -16.75 -20.67 1.61
C THR A 207 -15.45 -20.67 0.82
N LYS A 208 -14.83 -19.49 0.70
CA LYS A 208 -13.52 -19.29 0.10
C LYS A 208 -12.53 -18.82 1.16
N PHE A 209 -11.29 -19.28 1.08
CA PHE A 209 -10.20 -18.88 1.96
C PHE A 209 -9.07 -18.25 1.14
N LYS A 210 -8.64 -17.06 1.53
CA LYS A 210 -7.55 -16.31 0.89
C LYS A 210 -6.46 -15.97 1.91
N PRO A 211 -5.38 -16.76 1.96
CA PRO A 211 -4.12 -16.29 2.48
C PRO A 211 -3.46 -15.35 1.47
N ALA A 212 -2.87 -14.27 1.98
CA ALA A 212 -2.05 -13.36 1.20
C ALA A 212 -0.84 -12.88 2.00
N VAL A 213 0.17 -12.42 1.28
CA VAL A 213 1.41 -11.88 1.83
C VAL A 213 1.79 -10.62 1.07
N LEU A 214 2.33 -9.64 1.78
CA LEU A 214 3.01 -8.48 1.23
C LEU A 214 4.35 -8.33 1.93
N SER A 215 5.42 -8.19 1.17
CA SER A 215 6.76 -7.89 1.65
C SER A 215 7.20 -6.56 1.07
N LYS A 216 7.73 -5.69 1.94
CA LYS A 216 8.33 -4.41 1.56
C LYS A 216 9.81 -4.45 1.90
N ILE A 217 10.65 -4.14 0.92
CA ILE A 217 12.10 -4.20 1.02
C ILE A 217 12.64 -2.83 0.62
N ALA A 218 13.38 -2.19 1.53
CA ALA A 218 14.13 -0.97 1.24
C ALA A 218 15.59 -1.17 1.64
N PHE A 219 16.51 -0.61 0.85
CA PHE A 219 17.94 -0.77 1.10
C PHE A 219 18.33 -0.06 2.41
N GLY A 220 18.91 -0.81 3.34
CA GLY A 220 19.31 -0.28 4.66
C GLY A 220 18.19 -0.19 5.69
N ALA A 221 16.98 -0.70 5.40
CA ALA A 221 15.89 -0.81 6.35
C ALA A 221 15.57 -2.27 6.70
N PRO A 222 15.01 -2.56 7.89
CA PRO A 222 14.50 -3.88 8.22
C PRO A 222 13.42 -4.35 7.24
N LEU A 223 13.41 -5.65 6.94
CA LEU A 223 12.35 -6.29 6.16
C LEU A 223 10.99 -6.08 6.82
N GLN A 224 9.99 -5.67 6.04
CA GLN A 224 8.60 -5.61 6.50
C GLN A 224 7.79 -6.71 5.83
N LEU A 225 7.02 -7.43 6.62
CA LEU A 225 6.20 -8.54 6.16
C LEU A 225 4.80 -8.46 6.76
N ASP A 226 3.80 -8.45 5.90
CA ASP A 226 2.39 -8.43 6.24
C ASP A 226 1.78 -9.74 5.74
N LEU A 227 1.17 -10.48 6.65
CA LEU A 227 0.47 -11.73 6.37
C LEU A 227 -1.02 -11.52 6.65
N SER A 228 -1.88 -12.02 5.78
CA SER A 228 -3.32 -11.97 6.00
C SER A 228 -4.01 -13.27 5.62
N ALA A 229 -5.12 -13.54 6.29
CA ALA A 229 -5.96 -14.70 6.11
C ALA A 229 -7.42 -14.24 6.11
N ASN A 230 -8.10 -14.39 4.97
CA ASN A 230 -9.49 -13.93 4.79
C ASN A 230 -10.41 -15.08 4.40
N PHE A 231 -11.54 -15.22 5.07
CA PHE A 231 -12.60 -16.16 4.75
C PHE A 231 -13.80 -15.40 4.19
N MET A 232 -14.24 -15.77 2.99
CA MET A 232 -15.42 -15.23 2.35
C MET A 232 -16.55 -16.27 2.39
N PHE A 233 -17.70 -15.86 2.90
CA PHE A 233 -18.92 -16.66 3.02
C PHE A 233 -19.99 -16.18 2.06
N ASN A 234 -20.57 -17.10 1.30
CA ASN A 234 -21.68 -16.87 0.35
C ASN A 234 -21.43 -15.71 -0.64
N GLU A 235 -20.16 -15.46 -0.99
CA GLU A 235 -19.72 -14.30 -1.80
C GLU A 235 -20.19 -12.92 -1.27
N LYS A 236 -20.57 -12.85 0.02
CA LYS A 236 -21.16 -11.64 0.63
C LYS A 236 -20.36 -11.13 1.80
N PHE A 237 -19.98 -11.99 2.72
CA PHE A 237 -19.37 -11.59 3.97
C PHE A 237 -17.93 -12.07 4.04
N VAL A 238 -17.02 -11.20 4.45
CA VAL A 238 -15.60 -11.52 4.63
C VAL A 238 -15.23 -11.31 6.08
N LEU A 239 -14.54 -12.27 6.66
CA LEU A 239 -13.84 -12.12 7.94
C LEU A 239 -12.38 -12.46 7.73
N GLY A 240 -11.50 -11.66 8.30
CA GLY A 240 -10.08 -11.91 8.19
C GLY A 240 -9.29 -11.49 9.42
N ALA A 241 -8.08 -11.99 9.46
CA ALA A 241 -7.05 -11.55 10.39
C ALA A 241 -5.78 -11.24 9.61
N ALA A 242 -4.96 -10.35 10.15
CA ALA A 242 -3.63 -10.10 9.63
C ALA A 242 -2.60 -10.01 10.75
N TYR A 243 -1.36 -10.28 10.39
CA TYR A 243 -0.20 -10.11 11.25
C TYR A 243 0.85 -9.35 10.46
N ARG A 244 1.22 -8.18 10.98
CA ARG A 244 2.30 -7.35 10.48
C ARG A 244 3.49 -7.51 11.41
N TRP A 245 4.57 -8.06 10.86
CA TRP A 245 5.75 -8.41 11.65
C TRP A 245 6.27 -7.16 12.38
N SER A 246 6.37 -7.28 13.71
CA SER A 246 6.94 -6.27 14.61
C SER A 246 6.16 -4.96 14.62
N ALA A 247 4.88 -5.00 14.24
CA ALA A 247 4.03 -3.81 14.22
C ALA A 247 2.65 -4.08 14.82
N ALA A 248 1.86 -4.99 14.24
CA ALA A 248 0.45 -5.13 14.63
C ALA A 248 -0.13 -6.53 14.36
N VAL A 249 -1.19 -6.85 15.11
CA VAL A 249 -2.17 -7.90 14.79
C VAL A 249 -3.47 -7.20 14.42
N SER A 250 -4.14 -7.64 13.35
CA SER A 250 -5.35 -6.98 12.87
C SER A 250 -6.51 -7.96 12.76
N VAL A 251 -7.71 -7.44 12.96
CA VAL A 251 -8.96 -8.10 12.57
C VAL A 251 -9.63 -7.26 11.49
N MET A 252 -10.29 -7.93 10.54
CA MET A 252 -10.98 -7.26 9.46
C MET A 252 -12.29 -7.94 9.11
N ALA A 253 -13.24 -7.13 8.66
CA ALA A 253 -14.52 -7.59 8.16
C ALA A 253 -14.86 -6.83 6.87
N GLY A 254 -15.48 -7.52 5.92
CA GLY A 254 -15.93 -6.94 4.66
C GLY A 254 -17.32 -7.40 4.30
N PHE A 255 -18.05 -6.58 3.56
CA PHE A 255 -19.41 -6.88 3.13
C PHE A 255 -19.67 -6.43 1.70
N GLN A 256 -20.15 -7.35 0.88
CA GLN A 256 -20.65 -7.10 -0.48
C GLN A 256 -22.08 -6.57 -0.35
N ILE A 257 -22.22 -5.25 -0.31
CA ILE A 257 -23.47 -4.54 -0.13
C ILE A 257 -24.41 -4.78 -1.32
N SER A 258 -23.85 -4.82 -2.52
CA SER A 258 -24.55 -5.17 -3.77
C SER A 258 -23.55 -5.77 -4.76
N GLU A 259 -23.98 -6.16 -5.95
CA GLU A 259 -23.06 -6.63 -7.01
C GLU A 259 -21.94 -5.64 -7.38
N ARG A 260 -22.09 -4.35 -7.02
CA ARG A 260 -21.12 -3.30 -7.34
C ARG A 260 -20.38 -2.74 -6.15
N TRP A 261 -21.00 -2.76 -4.97
CA TRP A 261 -20.47 -2.12 -3.77
C TRP A 261 -19.88 -3.14 -2.81
N PHE A 262 -18.62 -2.96 -2.45
CA PHE A 262 -17.93 -3.73 -1.42
C PHE A 262 -17.29 -2.79 -0.42
N ALA A 263 -17.60 -2.96 0.87
CA ALA A 263 -17.03 -2.16 1.95
C ALA A 263 -16.22 -3.06 2.88
N GLY A 264 -15.17 -2.50 3.48
CA GLY A 264 -14.36 -3.19 4.46
C GLY A 264 -13.95 -2.29 5.60
N TYR A 265 -13.76 -2.91 6.75
CA TYR A 265 -13.24 -2.29 7.95
C TYR A 265 -12.18 -3.20 8.56
N ALA A 266 -11.08 -2.61 9.00
CA ALA A 266 -10.04 -3.27 9.77
C ALA A 266 -9.69 -2.46 11.01
N TYR A 267 -9.31 -3.18 12.05
CA TYR A 267 -8.79 -2.62 13.29
C TYR A 267 -7.45 -3.30 13.60
N ASP A 268 -6.43 -2.49 13.86
CA ASP A 268 -5.09 -2.93 14.21
C ASP A 268 -4.84 -2.76 15.71
N PHE A 269 -4.45 -3.86 16.33
CA PHE A 269 -3.85 -3.89 17.66
C PHE A 269 -2.33 -3.79 17.50
N GLU A 270 -1.76 -2.68 17.94
CA GLU A 270 -0.30 -2.50 17.95
C GLU A 270 0.35 -3.52 18.87
N THR A 271 1.42 -4.18 18.41
CA THR A 271 2.22 -5.12 19.22
C THR A 271 3.49 -4.49 19.78
N THR A 272 3.75 -3.24 19.44
CA THR A 272 4.92 -2.47 19.88
C THR A 272 4.69 -1.81 21.24
N GLU A 273 5.73 -1.21 21.82
CA GLU A 273 5.60 -0.43 23.06
C GLU A 273 4.61 0.74 22.93
N LEU A 274 4.36 1.20 21.69
CA LEU A 274 3.42 2.26 21.39
C LEU A 274 1.98 1.88 21.80
N SER A 275 1.65 0.60 21.87
CA SER A 275 0.35 0.08 22.32
C SER A 275 -0.08 0.60 23.70
N LYS A 276 0.86 1.02 24.56
CA LYS A 276 0.56 1.61 25.88
C LYS A 276 0.02 3.04 25.80
N TYR A 277 0.17 3.69 24.66
CA TYR A 277 -0.10 5.12 24.46
C TYR A 277 -1.17 5.39 23.40
N ASN A 278 -1.74 4.35 22.79
CA ASN A 278 -2.78 4.49 21.78
C ASN A 278 -3.88 3.43 21.93
N SER A 279 -5.01 3.69 21.31
CA SER A 279 -6.20 2.84 21.30
C SER A 279 -6.38 2.12 19.96
N GLY A 280 -5.28 1.73 19.31
CA GLY A 280 -5.27 1.04 18.02
C GLY A 280 -5.37 1.96 16.80
N SER A 281 -5.46 1.33 15.63
CA SER A 281 -5.61 2.01 14.35
C SER A 281 -6.85 1.50 13.61
N HIS A 282 -7.57 2.39 12.93
CA HIS A 282 -8.80 2.06 12.21
C HIS A 282 -8.59 2.28 10.72
N GLU A 283 -9.12 1.38 9.88
CA GLU A 283 -9.05 1.48 8.43
C GLU A 283 -10.39 1.10 7.81
N ILE A 284 -10.93 1.97 6.97
CA ILE A 284 -12.13 1.72 6.17
C ILE A 284 -11.80 1.80 4.70
N PHE A 285 -12.49 1.00 3.90
CA PHE A 285 -12.52 1.21 2.45
C PHE A 285 -13.92 1.02 1.88
N LEU A 286 -14.12 1.59 0.70
CA LEU A 286 -15.27 1.38 -0.15
C LEU A 286 -14.80 1.18 -1.59
N ARG A 287 -15.28 0.11 -2.22
CA ARG A 287 -15.03 -0.21 -3.62
C ARG A 287 -16.34 -0.18 -4.39
N TYR A 288 -16.29 0.44 -5.57
CA TYR A 288 -17.39 0.48 -6.53
C TYR A 288 -16.94 -0.03 -7.89
N GLU A 289 -17.62 -1.05 -8.40
CA GLU A 289 -17.37 -1.61 -9.72
C GLU A 289 -18.42 -1.14 -10.73
N LEU A 290 -17.95 -0.70 -11.91
CA LEU A 290 -18.79 -0.45 -13.07
C LEU A 290 -19.30 -1.77 -13.64
N LEU A 291 -20.52 -1.78 -14.17
CA LEU A 291 -21.01 -2.94 -14.91
C LEU A 291 -20.17 -3.16 -16.17
N LYS A 292 -19.86 -4.42 -16.47
CA LYS A 292 -19.44 -4.78 -17.84
C LYS A 292 -20.61 -4.52 -18.79
N THR A 293 -20.36 -3.84 -19.90
CA THR A 293 -21.30 -3.75 -21.03
C THR A 293 -21.47 -5.10 -21.75
N TYR A 294 -20.74 -6.16 -21.36
CA TYR A 294 -20.73 -7.47 -22.04
C TYR A 294 -21.18 -8.65 -21.16
N LYS A 295 -21.88 -9.60 -21.82
CA LYS A 295 -22.55 -10.85 -21.38
C LYS A 295 -21.71 -11.91 -20.61
N LYS A 296 -20.63 -11.55 -19.92
CA LYS A 296 -19.96 -12.47 -19.00
C LYS A 296 -20.14 -11.98 -17.57
N ILE A 297 -21.00 -12.68 -16.83
CA ILE A 297 -21.04 -12.61 -15.36
C ILE A 297 -19.65 -13.06 -14.90
N VAL A 298 -18.85 -12.11 -14.42
CA VAL A 298 -17.59 -12.42 -13.74
C VAL A 298 -17.94 -12.48 -12.26
N SER A 299 -17.70 -13.64 -11.64
CA SER A 299 -17.84 -13.79 -10.18
C SER A 299 -16.94 -12.75 -9.50
N PRO A 300 -17.40 -12.08 -8.43
CA PRO A 300 -16.59 -11.12 -7.69
C PRO A 300 -15.21 -11.72 -7.40
N ARG A 301 -14.16 -11.18 -8.02
CA ARG A 301 -12.80 -11.65 -7.74
C ARG A 301 -12.48 -11.30 -6.30
N PHE A 302 -12.08 -12.33 -5.54
CA PHE A 302 -11.65 -12.18 -4.17
C PHE A 302 -10.22 -11.62 -4.07
N PHE A 303 -9.71 -10.95 -5.10
CA PHE A 303 -8.48 -10.13 -5.15
C PHE A 303 -8.58 -9.17 -6.34
#